data_AF-A0A382J5V6-F1
#
_entry.id   AF-A0A382J5V6-F1
#
_cell.length_a   1.000
_cell.length_b   1.000
_cell.length_c   1.000
_cell.angle_alpha   90.00
_cell.angle_beta   90.00
_cell.angle_gamma   90.00
#
_symmetry.space_group_name_H-M   'P 1'
#
loop_
_entity.id
_entity.type
_entity.pdbx_description
1 polymer ?
#
loop_
_entity_poly.entity_id
_entity_poly.type
_entity_poly.pdbx_seq_one_letter_code
_entity_poly.pdbx_strand_id
1 'polypeptide(L)'
;MANDPINLYDYEARAKLALFHDAWDFIDAGAMDELTTKRDRKAFDQLTLRPRFLRSVEERKITARMLGQDISMPIFICPAGSHGLAHPDGEVATAKAAGRSNTLMMLATGSTCSLEEVAEAATGPLWFQLYHRGKSLSEMLVRRAEDAGFKAIVLTVDTPVPSPKERDLRNKFERTLELGNF
;
A
#
# COMPACT_ATOMS: atom_id res chain seq x y z
N MET A 1 -0.25 -12.02 -29.34
CA MET A 1 -0.86 -10.80 -28.78
C MET A 1 -0.27 -10.63 -27.40
N ALA A 2 0.22 -9.44 -27.04
CA ALA A 2 1.00 -9.25 -25.82
C ALA A 2 0.19 -9.70 -24.60
N ASN A 3 0.81 -10.56 -23.79
CA ASN A 3 0.21 -11.16 -22.61
C ASN A 3 0.29 -10.14 -21.45
N ASP A 4 -0.11 -8.89 -21.65
CA ASP A 4 -0.02 -7.83 -20.65
C ASP A 4 -1.35 -7.70 -19.89
N PRO A 5 -1.32 -7.42 -18.57
CA PRO A 5 -2.55 -7.18 -17.80
C PRO A 5 -3.31 -5.96 -18.34
N ILE A 6 -4.63 -6.05 -18.46
CA ILE A 6 -5.48 -4.94 -18.94
C ILE A 6 -6.08 -4.18 -17.76
N ASN A 7 -6.42 -4.88 -16.68
CA ASN A 7 -6.96 -4.28 -15.46
C ASN A 7 -6.34 -4.91 -14.21
N LEU A 8 -6.74 -4.42 -13.03
CA LEU A 8 -6.19 -4.88 -11.74
C LEU A 8 -6.50 -6.35 -11.43
N TYR A 9 -7.61 -6.90 -11.92
CA TYR A 9 -7.96 -8.31 -11.71
C TYR A 9 -7.01 -9.25 -12.47
N ASP A 10 -6.45 -8.81 -13.60
CA ASP A 10 -5.44 -9.59 -14.33
C ASP A 10 -4.12 -9.66 -13.54
N TYR A 11 -3.76 -8.59 -12.82
CA TYR A 11 -2.62 -8.61 -11.89
C TYR A 11 -2.88 -9.54 -10.70
N GLU A 12 -4.08 -9.48 -10.11
CA GLU A 12 -4.51 -10.36 -9.01
C GLU A 12 -4.40 -11.85 -9.42
N ALA A 13 -4.94 -12.20 -10.58
CA ALA A 13 -4.89 -13.56 -11.11
C ALA A 13 -3.47 -14.05 -11.38
N ARG A 14 -2.58 -13.18 -11.89
CA ARG A 14 -1.17 -13.52 -12.13
C ARG A 14 -0.39 -13.66 -10.83
N ALA A 15 -0.60 -12.75 -9.89
CA ALA A 15 0.06 -12.81 -8.59
C ALA A 15 -0.27 -14.11 -7.86
N LYS A 16 -1.53 -14.56 -7.91
CA LYS A 16 -1.94 -15.87 -7.36
C LYS A 16 -1.20 -17.07 -7.97
N LEU A 17 -0.79 -16.97 -9.23
CA LEU A 17 -0.03 -18.03 -9.92
C LEU A 17 1.48 -17.92 -9.68
N ALA A 18 1.99 -16.72 -9.41
CA ALA A 18 3.43 -16.44 -9.30
C ALA A 18 3.95 -16.52 -7.87
N LEU A 19 3.12 -16.20 -6.87
CA LEU A 19 3.51 -16.16 -5.47
C LEU A 19 3.42 -17.55 -4.82
N PHE A 20 4.24 -17.76 -3.79
CA PHE A 20 4.04 -18.89 -2.89
C PHE A 20 2.66 -18.80 -2.23
N HIS A 21 2.06 -19.95 -1.96
CA HIS A 21 0.68 -20.04 -1.49
C HIS A 21 0.42 -19.26 -0.20
N ASP A 22 1.34 -19.36 0.75
CA ASP A 22 1.30 -18.66 2.04
C ASP A 22 1.48 -17.14 1.90
N ALA A 23 2.39 -16.69 1.03
CA ALA A 23 2.56 -15.28 0.70
C ALA A 23 1.32 -14.69 0.01
N TRP A 24 0.74 -15.42 -0.95
CA TRP A 24 -0.51 -15.02 -1.61
C TRP A 24 -1.64 -14.87 -0.59
N ASP A 25 -1.86 -15.88 0.25
CA ASP A 25 -2.94 -15.84 1.24
C ASP A 25 -2.73 -14.73 2.27
N PHE A 26 -1.49 -14.47 2.70
CA PHE A 26 -1.20 -13.35 3.59
C PHE A 26 -1.59 -11.99 3.00
N ILE A 27 -1.33 -11.79 1.69
CA ILE A 27 -1.63 -10.55 0.96
C ILE A 27 -3.12 -10.41 0.67
N ASP A 28 -3.76 -11.47 0.19
CA ASP A 28 -5.16 -11.46 -0.29
C ASP A 28 -6.19 -11.57 0.85
N ALA A 29 -5.86 -12.24 1.96
CA ALA A 29 -6.84 -12.56 2.99
C ALA A 29 -7.33 -11.33 3.78
N GLY A 30 -8.65 -11.34 4.04
CA GLY A 30 -9.29 -10.51 5.05
C GLY A 30 -9.40 -11.22 6.41
N ALA A 31 -9.99 -10.53 7.38
CA ALA A 31 -10.28 -11.13 8.69
C ALA A 31 -11.46 -12.11 8.61
N MET A 32 -11.38 -13.20 9.39
CA MET A 32 -12.44 -14.20 9.55
C MET A 32 -12.96 -14.73 8.20
N ASP A 33 -14.26 -14.61 7.95
CA ASP A 33 -14.97 -15.10 6.76
C ASP A 33 -14.91 -14.16 5.55
N GLU A 34 -14.12 -13.08 5.67
CA GLU A 34 -13.85 -12.07 4.64
C GLU A 34 -15.12 -11.36 4.12
N LEU A 35 -16.18 -11.33 4.95
CA LEU A 35 -17.43 -10.68 4.58
C LEU A 35 -17.23 -9.19 4.29
N THR A 36 -16.44 -8.49 5.11
CA THR A 36 -16.16 -7.06 4.90
C THR A 36 -15.38 -6.84 3.62
N THR A 37 -14.32 -7.60 3.35
CA THR A 37 -13.53 -7.51 2.11
C THR A 37 -14.43 -7.67 0.86
N LYS A 38 -15.37 -8.62 0.90
CA LYS A 38 -16.35 -8.81 -0.19
C LYS A 38 -17.36 -7.65 -0.28
N ARG A 39 -17.78 -7.10 0.86
CA ARG A 39 -18.70 -5.96 0.91
C ARG A 39 -18.05 -4.69 0.37
N ASP A 40 -16.77 -4.46 0.64
CA ASP A 40 -16.04 -3.28 0.16
C ASP A 40 -16.02 -3.22 -1.36
N ARG A 41 -15.74 -4.35 -2.03
CA ARG A 41 -15.82 -4.44 -3.50
C ARG A 41 -17.26 -4.21 -3.99
N LYS A 42 -18.25 -4.89 -3.39
CA LYS A 42 -19.67 -4.76 -3.78
C LYS A 42 -20.25 -3.38 -3.54
N ALA A 43 -19.73 -2.61 -2.59
CA ALA A 43 -20.21 -1.26 -2.31
C ALA A 43 -20.00 -0.34 -3.52
N PHE A 44 -18.92 -0.51 -4.28
CA PHE A 44 -18.70 0.24 -5.51
C PHE A 44 -19.68 -0.13 -6.62
N ASP A 45 -20.10 -1.41 -6.73
CA ASP A 45 -21.10 -1.85 -7.71
C ASP A 45 -22.48 -1.20 -7.48
N GLN A 46 -22.76 -0.78 -6.25
CA GLN A 46 -24.01 -0.09 -5.89
C GLN A 46 -24.00 1.39 -6.31
N LEU A 47 -22.84 1.95 -6.62
CA LEU A 47 -22.71 3.34 -7.07
C LEU A 47 -22.93 3.43 -8.57
N THR A 48 -23.95 4.19 -8.98
CA THR A 48 -24.18 4.50 -10.40
C THR A 48 -23.64 5.88 -10.73
N LEU A 49 -22.97 6.00 -11.87
CA LEU A 49 -22.55 7.29 -12.41
C LEU A 49 -23.65 7.83 -13.31
N ARG A 50 -24.08 9.08 -13.08
CA ARG A 50 -24.97 9.80 -14.00
C ARG A 50 -24.13 10.59 -15.00
N PRO A 51 -23.91 10.10 -16.24
CA PRO A 51 -23.14 10.83 -17.23
C PRO A 51 -23.82 12.16 -17.57
N ARG A 52 -23.02 13.20 -17.80
CA ARG A 52 -23.51 14.50 -18.27
C ARG A 52 -23.05 14.67 -19.72
N PHE A 53 -24.01 14.82 -20.62
CA PHE A 53 -23.76 14.96 -22.06
C PHE A 53 -23.50 16.41 -22.44
N LEU A 54 -22.89 16.61 -23.62
CA LEU A 54 -22.56 17.93 -24.18
C LEU A 54 -21.67 18.78 -23.24
N ARG A 55 -20.75 18.12 -22.54
CA ARG A 55 -19.68 18.76 -21.76
C ARG A 55 -18.37 18.60 -22.52
N SER A 56 -17.63 19.69 -22.68
CA SER A 56 -16.26 19.58 -23.19
C SER A 56 -15.41 18.78 -22.20
N VAL A 57 -14.73 17.76 -22.72
CA VAL A 57 -13.78 16.89 -21.99
C VAL A 57 -12.43 16.84 -22.68
N GLU A 58 -12.17 17.79 -23.57
CA GLU A 58 -10.93 17.91 -24.33
C GLU A 58 -9.74 18.06 -23.38
N GLU A 59 -9.85 18.98 -22.42
CA GLU A 59 -8.88 19.18 -21.35
C GLU A 59 -9.37 18.53 -20.05
N ARG A 60 -8.71 17.45 -19.63
CA ARG A 60 -8.98 16.75 -18.36
C ARG A 60 -7.80 16.92 -17.42
N LYS A 61 -7.99 17.69 -16.36
CA LYS A 61 -7.00 17.83 -15.28
C LYS A 61 -7.43 17.00 -14.08
N ILE A 62 -6.70 15.91 -13.83
CA ILE A 62 -6.92 15.02 -12.68
C ILE A 62 -5.89 15.23 -11.57
N THR A 63 -4.96 16.17 -11.72
CA THR A 63 -3.98 16.50 -10.68
C THR A 63 -4.68 16.89 -9.37
N ALA A 64 -4.12 16.49 -8.24
CA ALA A 64 -4.64 16.82 -6.92
C ALA A 64 -3.53 17.37 -6.01
N ARG A 65 -3.92 18.02 -4.92
CA ARG A 65 -3.00 18.48 -3.87
C ARG A 65 -3.43 17.88 -2.53
N MET A 66 -2.56 17.09 -1.91
CA MET A 66 -2.82 16.39 -0.65
C MET A 66 -1.82 16.84 0.42
N LEU A 67 -2.32 17.46 1.50
CA LEU A 67 -1.51 17.99 2.61
C LEU A 67 -0.28 18.81 2.15
N GLY A 68 -0.47 19.64 1.11
CA GLY A 68 0.60 20.47 0.55
C GLY A 68 1.51 19.79 -0.48
N GLN A 69 1.28 18.51 -0.81
CA GLN A 69 2.01 17.78 -1.85
C GLN A 69 1.17 17.72 -3.14
N ASP A 70 1.78 18.04 -4.27
CA ASP A 70 1.13 17.89 -5.57
C ASP A 70 1.30 16.45 -6.08
N ILE A 71 0.21 15.86 -6.58
CA ILE A 71 0.18 14.54 -7.20
C ILE A 71 -0.53 14.60 -8.55
N SER A 72 -0.10 13.76 -9.49
CA SER A 72 -0.61 13.74 -10.87
C SER A 72 -2.06 13.31 -11.00
N MET A 73 -2.57 12.56 -10.02
CA MET A 73 -3.92 11.99 -9.96
C MET A 73 -4.35 11.80 -8.49
N PRO A 74 -5.65 11.73 -8.16
CA PRO A 74 -6.12 11.55 -6.78
C PRO A 74 -6.03 10.08 -6.33
N ILE A 75 -4.93 9.43 -6.67
CA ILE A 75 -4.65 8.02 -6.42
C ILE A 75 -3.21 7.95 -5.93
N PHE A 76 -2.98 7.30 -4.80
CA PHE A 76 -1.68 7.13 -4.17
C PHE A 76 -1.55 5.73 -3.56
N ILE A 77 -0.33 5.34 -3.21
CA ILE A 77 -0.07 4.02 -2.63
C ILE A 77 -0.33 4.06 -1.12
N CYS A 78 -1.35 3.32 -0.68
CA CYS A 78 -1.66 3.09 0.73
C CYS A 78 -0.61 2.20 1.41
N PRO A 79 -0.49 2.25 2.74
CA PRO A 79 0.53 1.50 3.46
C PRO A 79 0.16 0.01 3.47
N ALA A 80 0.99 -0.79 2.80
CA ALA A 80 1.07 -2.22 2.97
C ALA A 80 2.48 -2.56 3.46
N GLY A 81 2.59 -3.52 4.38
CA GLY A 81 3.88 -3.97 4.89
C GLY A 81 4.34 -5.24 4.20
N SER A 82 5.64 -5.52 4.27
CA SER A 82 6.24 -6.76 3.82
C SER A 82 6.12 -7.00 2.31
N HIS A 83 6.37 -5.97 1.50
CA HIS A 83 6.36 -6.08 0.04
C HIS A 83 7.39 -7.10 -0.47
N GLY A 84 8.44 -7.39 0.31
CA GLY A 84 9.41 -8.44 0.07
C GLY A 84 8.80 -9.83 -0.13
N LEU A 85 7.61 -10.10 0.41
CA LEU A 85 6.87 -11.34 0.18
C LEU A 85 6.38 -11.48 -1.27
N ALA A 86 6.15 -10.35 -1.95
CA ALA A 86 5.71 -10.32 -3.33
C ALA A 86 6.87 -10.22 -4.33
N HIS A 87 7.92 -9.47 -3.99
CA HIS A 87 9.09 -9.27 -4.85
C HIS A 87 10.33 -8.88 -4.02
N PRO A 88 11.54 -9.39 -4.32
CA PRO A 88 12.75 -9.08 -3.57
C PRO A 88 13.07 -7.58 -3.42
N ASP A 89 12.77 -6.77 -4.44
CA ASP A 89 12.98 -5.30 -4.39
C ASP A 89 11.99 -4.57 -3.46
N GLY A 90 10.96 -5.24 -2.96
CA GLY A 90 10.04 -4.78 -1.91
C GLY A 90 9.52 -3.35 -2.05
N GLU A 91 9.59 -2.61 -0.95
CA GLU A 91 9.09 -1.24 -0.84
C GLU A 91 9.92 -0.25 -1.70
N VAL A 92 11.19 -0.53 -1.95
CA VAL A 92 12.06 0.28 -2.83
C VAL A 92 11.52 0.29 -4.28
N ALA A 93 11.12 -0.86 -4.82
CA ALA A 93 10.49 -0.91 -6.14
C ALA A 93 9.17 -0.13 -6.17
N THR A 94 8.41 -0.19 -5.07
CA THR A 94 7.12 0.51 -4.95
C THR A 94 7.31 2.03 -4.92
N ALA A 95 8.31 2.52 -4.18
CA ALA A 95 8.63 3.95 -4.10
C ALA A 95 9.09 4.50 -5.45
N LYS A 96 9.93 3.75 -6.18
CA LYS A 96 10.33 4.09 -7.55
C LYS A 96 9.12 4.16 -8.49
N ALA A 97 8.19 3.22 -8.39
CA ALA A 97 6.97 3.19 -9.21
C ALA A 97 6.03 4.37 -8.89
N ALA A 98 5.86 4.72 -7.61
CA ALA A 98 5.08 5.88 -7.18
C ALA A 98 5.69 7.18 -7.73
N GLY A 99 7.01 7.35 -7.60
CA GLY A 99 7.74 8.49 -8.15
C GLY A 99 7.61 8.60 -9.67
N ARG A 100 7.78 7.50 -10.41
CA ARG A 100 7.55 7.45 -11.87
C ARG A 100 6.13 7.80 -12.27
N SER A 101 5.16 7.51 -11.41
CA SER A 101 3.75 7.83 -11.62
C SER A 101 3.38 9.25 -11.13
N ASN A 102 4.35 10.00 -10.60
CA ASN A 102 4.17 11.33 -10.02
C ASN A 102 3.09 11.33 -8.92
N THR A 103 3.08 10.30 -8.07
CA THR A 103 2.20 10.21 -6.91
C THR A 103 2.99 9.89 -5.64
N LEU A 104 2.33 9.99 -4.49
CA LEU A 104 2.93 9.70 -3.19
C LEU A 104 2.83 8.21 -2.84
N MET A 105 3.78 7.76 -2.03
CA MET A 105 3.72 6.45 -1.36
C MET A 105 3.65 6.64 0.15
N MET A 106 2.74 5.91 0.79
CA MET A 106 2.73 5.75 2.24
C MET A 106 3.46 4.46 2.62
N LEU A 107 4.59 4.57 3.29
CA LEU A 107 5.39 3.44 3.77
C LEU A 107 4.82 2.89 5.08
N ALA A 108 4.65 1.58 5.19
CA ALA A 108 4.20 0.95 6.43
C ALA A 108 5.31 0.84 7.48
N THR A 109 4.95 0.90 8.77
CA THR A 109 5.87 0.53 9.87
C THR A 109 6.43 -0.88 9.69
N GLY A 110 5.61 -1.80 9.18
CA GLY A 110 5.96 -3.20 8.91
C GLY A 110 6.60 -3.43 7.54
N SER A 111 7.41 -2.50 7.04
CA SER A 111 8.14 -2.60 5.78
C SER A 111 9.30 -3.59 5.86
N THR A 112 9.56 -4.31 4.75
CA THR A 112 10.76 -5.14 4.59
C THR A 112 12.02 -4.32 4.30
N CYS A 113 11.90 -3.19 3.59
CA CYS A 113 12.98 -2.21 3.48
C CYS A 113 12.94 -1.19 4.62
N SER A 114 14.07 -0.62 5.00
CA SER A 114 14.13 0.50 5.94
C SER A 114 13.52 1.77 5.35
N LEU A 115 13.06 2.68 6.21
CA LEU A 115 12.59 4.00 5.79
C LEU A 115 13.68 4.79 5.06
N GLU A 116 14.96 4.62 5.43
CA GLU A 116 16.09 5.29 4.78
C GLU A 116 16.34 4.76 3.36
N GLU A 117 16.35 3.44 3.16
CA GLU A 117 16.50 2.83 1.83
C GLU A 117 15.36 3.25 0.89
N VAL A 118 14.14 3.31 1.42
CA VAL A 118 12.97 3.75 0.65
C VAL A 118 13.07 5.23 0.31
N ALA A 119 13.51 6.08 1.25
CA ALA A 119 13.70 7.51 1.03
C ALA A 119 14.79 7.80 0.00
N GLU A 120 15.91 7.07 0.04
CA GLU A 120 16.99 7.19 -0.94
C GLU A 120 16.53 6.86 -2.36
N ALA A 121 15.66 5.86 -2.51
CA ALA A 121 15.15 5.43 -3.81
C ALA A 121 13.98 6.27 -4.34
N ALA A 122 13.30 7.03 -3.48
CA ALA A 122 12.07 7.74 -3.83
C ALA A 122 12.36 9.03 -4.62
N THR A 123 11.61 9.22 -5.70
CA THR A 123 11.58 10.49 -6.45
C THR A 123 10.28 11.27 -6.27
N GLY A 124 9.33 10.71 -5.53
CA GLY A 124 8.04 11.33 -5.19
C GLY A 124 7.86 11.49 -3.68
N PRO A 125 6.78 12.16 -3.23
CA PRO A 125 6.53 12.39 -1.81
C PRO A 125 6.33 11.06 -1.05
N LEU A 126 6.88 10.98 0.16
CA LEU A 126 6.69 9.85 1.06
C LEU A 126 5.94 10.26 2.32
N TRP A 127 4.98 9.43 2.73
CA TRP A 127 4.33 9.50 4.05
C TRP A 127 4.68 8.24 4.84
N PHE A 128 4.73 8.33 6.17
CA PHE A 128 5.07 7.19 7.02
C PHE A 128 3.85 6.79 7.85
N GLN A 129 3.37 5.57 7.64
CA GLN A 129 2.35 4.96 8.47
C GLN A 129 2.99 4.41 9.75
N LEU A 130 2.49 4.84 10.90
CA LEU A 130 2.98 4.48 12.23
C LEU A 130 2.00 3.55 12.96
N TYR A 131 2.50 2.39 13.40
CA TYR A 131 1.89 1.62 14.49
C TYR A 131 2.56 2.00 15.81
N HIS A 132 1.77 2.46 16.79
CA HIS A 132 2.30 2.79 18.11
C HIS A 132 2.73 1.52 18.87
N ARG A 133 4.02 1.42 19.19
CA ARG A 133 4.62 0.29 19.93
C ARG A 133 5.40 0.79 21.15
N GLY A 134 4.75 1.61 21.96
CA GLY A 134 5.36 2.29 23.09
C GLY A 134 6.07 3.59 22.68
N LYS A 135 6.19 4.49 23.65
CA LYS A 135 6.65 5.87 23.42
C LYS A 135 8.02 5.92 22.75
N SER A 136 9.04 5.27 23.33
CA SER A 136 10.43 5.38 22.86
C SER A 136 10.63 4.87 21.44
N LEU A 137 10.04 3.72 21.10
CA LEU A 137 10.16 3.16 19.75
C LEU A 137 9.41 4.03 18.73
N SER A 138 8.21 4.49 19.08
CA SER A 138 7.42 5.35 18.19
C SER A 138 8.11 6.69 17.95
N GLU A 139 8.67 7.30 18.99
CA GLU A 139 9.42 8.56 18.92
C GLU A 139 10.68 8.40 18.05
N MET A 140 11.40 7.28 18.19
CA MET A 140 12.55 6.95 17.34
C MET A 140 12.16 6.85 15.86
N LEU A 141 11.08 6.11 15.54
CA LEU A 141 10.61 5.96 14.16
C LEU A 141 10.12 7.28 13.55
N VAL A 142 9.42 8.12 14.33
CA VAL A 142 8.96 9.43 13.85
C VAL A 142 10.16 10.32 13.53
N ARG A 143 11.17 10.39 14.41
CA ARG A 143 12.38 11.18 14.15
C ARG A 143 13.11 10.72 12.90
N ARG A 144 13.29 9.41 12.74
CA ARG A 144 13.91 8.84 11.53
C ARG A 144 13.13 9.18 10.27
N ALA A 145 11.79 9.11 10.31
CA ALA A 145 10.95 9.51 9.18
C ALA A 145 11.10 11.02 8.87
N GLU A 146 11.13 11.88 9.88
CA GLU A 146 11.38 13.31 9.71
C GLU A 146 12.76 13.59 9.09
N ASP A 147 13.82 12.96 9.62
CA ASP A 147 15.20 13.10 9.14
C ASP A 147 15.36 12.59 7.70
N ALA A 148 14.66 11.49 7.35
CA ALA A 148 14.61 10.95 6.00
C ALA A 148 13.69 11.74 5.04
N GLY A 149 13.06 12.81 5.51
CA GLY A 149 12.33 13.76 4.68
C GLY A 149 10.87 13.38 4.37
N PHE A 150 10.31 12.40 5.09
CA PHE A 150 8.88 12.06 4.98
C PHE A 150 8.01 13.27 5.33
N LYS A 151 6.89 13.43 4.61
CA LYS A 151 6.05 14.65 4.65
C LYS A 151 4.85 14.56 5.59
N ALA A 152 4.52 13.37 6.09
CA ALA A 152 3.45 13.17 7.04
C ALA A 152 3.64 11.88 7.83
N ILE A 153 3.07 11.86 9.04
CA ILE A 153 2.87 10.67 9.85
C ILE A 153 1.39 10.29 9.79
N VAL A 154 1.11 9.02 9.50
CA VAL A 154 -0.25 8.46 9.47
C VAL A 154 -0.37 7.41 10.57
N LEU A 155 -0.96 7.79 11.69
CA LEU A 155 -1.14 6.89 12.84
C LEU A 155 -2.30 5.92 12.57
N THR A 156 -1.99 4.63 12.47
CA THR A 156 -3.02 3.58 12.36
C THR A 156 -3.48 3.17 13.76
N VAL A 157 -4.78 3.31 14.02
CA VAL A 157 -5.39 3.11 15.35
C VAL A 157 -6.36 1.93 15.42
N ASP A 158 -6.67 1.29 14.29
CA ASP A 158 -7.67 0.22 14.17
C ASP A 158 -7.13 -1.19 14.44
N THR A 159 -5.82 -1.33 14.69
CA THR A 159 -5.15 -2.62 14.89
C THR A 159 -4.53 -2.71 16.30
N PRO A 160 -5.33 -2.66 17.39
CA PRO A 160 -4.80 -2.87 18.74
C PRO A 160 -4.35 -4.31 18.97
N VAL A 161 -4.89 -5.25 18.21
CA VAL A 161 -4.52 -6.68 18.19
C VAL A 161 -4.45 -7.18 16.74
N PRO A 162 -3.64 -8.22 16.45
CA PRO A 162 -3.62 -8.84 15.13
C PRO A 162 -5.01 -9.33 14.72
N SER A 163 -5.39 -9.07 13.48
CA SER A 163 -6.65 -9.59 12.92
C SER A 163 -6.56 -11.10 12.72
N PRO A 164 -7.57 -11.89 13.11
CA PRO A 164 -7.59 -13.33 12.88
C PRO A 164 -7.92 -13.62 11.41
N LYS A 165 -6.92 -13.57 10.53
CA LYS A 165 -7.06 -14.03 9.15
C LYS A 165 -7.02 -15.56 9.15
N GLU A 166 -8.13 -16.21 8.80
CA GLU A 166 -8.21 -17.68 8.87
C GLU A 166 -7.22 -18.37 7.93
N ARG A 167 -6.91 -17.77 6.78
CA ARG A 167 -5.92 -18.34 5.84
C ARG A 167 -4.52 -18.36 6.45
N ASP A 168 -4.09 -17.26 7.07
CA ASP A 168 -2.82 -17.20 7.81
C ASP A 168 -2.75 -18.26 8.92
N LEU A 169 -3.85 -18.45 9.67
CA LEU A 169 -3.92 -19.46 10.73
C LEU A 169 -3.81 -20.89 10.20
N ARG A 170 -4.47 -21.19 9.07
CA ARG A 170 -4.42 -22.52 8.41
C ARG A 170 -3.04 -22.81 7.83
N ASN A 171 -2.40 -21.78 7.27
CA ASN A 171 -1.06 -21.86 6.70
C ASN A 171 0.03 -21.82 7.78
N LYS A 172 -0.32 -21.55 9.05
CA LYS A 172 0.63 -21.26 10.14
C LYS A 172 1.63 -20.20 9.70
N PHE A 173 1.11 -19.14 9.07
CA PHE A 173 1.92 -18.10 8.48
C PHE A 173 2.80 -17.45 9.54
N GLU A 174 4.10 -17.50 9.30
CA GLU A 174 5.10 -16.80 10.08
C GLU A 174 5.86 -15.86 9.15
N ARG A 175 6.10 -14.64 9.61
CA ARG A 175 6.89 -13.69 8.83
C ARG A 175 8.35 -14.13 8.89
N THR A 176 8.88 -14.58 7.75
CA THR A 176 10.27 -15.05 7.62
C THR A 176 11.24 -13.94 7.23
N LEU A 177 10.75 -12.85 6.62
CA LEU A 177 11.55 -11.70 6.24
C LEU A 177 11.71 -10.71 7.41
N GLU A 178 12.93 -10.23 7.60
CA GLU A 178 13.23 -9.16 8.56
C GLU A 178 12.55 -7.85 8.14
N LEU A 179 12.23 -7.03 9.13
CA LEU A 179 11.62 -5.72 8.92
C LEU A 179 12.71 -4.66 8.96
N GLY A 180 12.89 -3.91 7.88
CA GLY A 180 13.99 -2.93 7.78
C GLY A 180 13.86 -1.71 8.70
N ASN A 181 12.71 -1.50 9.35
CA ASN A 181 12.52 -0.35 10.25
C ASN A 181 13.04 -0.59 11.68
N PHE A 182 13.48 -1.81 12.04
CA PHE A 182 13.84 -2.17 13.42
C PHE A 182 15.28 -2.65 13.56
#